data_AF-A0AAP0RX65-F1
#
_entry.id   AF-A0AAP0RX65-F1
#
_cell.length_a   1.000
_cell.length_b   1.000
_cell.length_c   1.000
_cell.angle_alpha   90.00
_cell.angle_beta   90.00
_cell.angle_gamma   90.00
#
_symmetry.space_group_name_H-M   'P 1'
#
loop_
_entity.id
_entity.type
_entity.pdbx_description
1 polymer ?
#
loop_
_entity_poly.entity_id
_entity_poly.type
_entity_poly.pdbx_seq_one_letter_code
_entity_poly.pdbx_strand_id
1 'polypeptide(L)'
;MASGQRQQKEELEARARQGETVVPGGTGGGSLEAQEHLAEGRSKGGQTRKEQLGSEGYQEMGRKGGLSTTDQSGGERAAQEGIEIDESKFRKSG
;
A
#
# COMPACT_ATOMS: atom_id res chain seq x y z
N MET A 1 -12.20 16.88 23.96
CA MET A 1 -12.24 15.72 23.05
C MET A 1 -10.85 15.41 22.44
N ALA A 2 -9.73 15.57 23.18
CA ALA A 2 -8.36 15.42 22.65
C ALA A 2 -7.51 14.34 23.36
N SER A 3 -7.97 13.84 24.52
CA SER A 3 -7.24 12.85 25.32
C SER A 3 -7.40 11.42 24.81
N GLY A 4 -8.61 11.02 24.41
CA GLY A 4 -8.89 9.64 23.96
C GLY A 4 -8.21 9.25 22.65
N GLN A 5 -8.03 10.21 21.72
CA GLN A 5 -7.35 9.96 20.45
C GLN A 5 -5.84 9.71 20.61
N ARG A 6 -5.21 10.34 21.60
CA ARG A 6 -3.78 10.12 21.91
C ARG A 6 -3.56 8.74 22.53
N GLN A 7 -4.41 8.36 23.47
CA GLN A 7 -4.37 7.04 24.11
C GLN A 7 -4.56 5.90 23.10
N GLN A 8 -5.52 6.05 22.18
CA GLN A 8 -5.74 5.10 21.10
C GLN A 8 -4.51 4.97 20.19
N LYS A 9 -3.91 6.08 19.79
CA LYS A 9 -2.70 6.07 18.96
C LYS A 9 -1.51 5.40 19.66
N GLU A 10 -1.32 5.66 20.95
CA GLU A 10 -0.27 5.04 21.76
C GLU A 10 -0.47 3.52 21.92
N GLU A 11 -1.72 3.07 22.11
CA GLU A 11 -2.05 1.64 22.19
C GLU A 11 -1.75 0.93 20.85
N LEU A 12 -2.15 1.55 19.74
CA LEU A 12 -1.88 1.03 18.40
C LEU A 12 -0.37 0.99 18.12
N GLU A 13 0.39 2.00 18.54
CA GLU A 13 1.84 2.00 18.42
C GLU A 13 2.50 0.91 19.28
N ALA A 14 2.00 0.67 20.49
CA ALA A 14 2.48 -0.41 21.36
C ALA A 14 2.22 -1.80 20.74
N ARG A 15 1.04 -2.02 20.15
CA ARG A 15 0.69 -3.23 19.40
C ARG A 15 1.57 -3.43 18.17
N ALA A 16 1.84 -2.36 17.41
CA ALA A 16 2.78 -2.40 16.29
C ALA A 16 4.18 -2.86 16.74
N ARG A 17 4.67 -2.37 17.89
CA ARG A 17 5.95 -2.81 18.47
C ARG A 17 5.96 -4.28 18.89
N GLN A 18 4.79 -4.86 19.18
CA GLN A 18 4.61 -6.27 19.49
C GLN A 18 4.46 -7.16 18.24
N GLY A 19 4.48 -6.56 17.05
CA GLY A 19 4.35 -7.28 15.78
C GLY A 19 2.92 -7.49 15.32
N GLU A 20 1.93 -6.85 15.96
CA GLU A 20 0.57 -6.81 15.43
C GLU A 20 0.54 -5.98 14.13
N THR A 21 -0.29 -6.40 13.17
CA THR A 21 -0.46 -5.70 11.90
C THR A 21 -1.16 -4.36 12.13
N VAL A 22 -0.36 -3.31 12.24
CA VAL A 22 -0.82 -1.92 12.30
C VAL A 22 -0.50 -1.27 10.96
N VAL A 23 -1.52 -0.74 10.31
CA VAL A 23 -1.43 -0.25 8.93
C VAL A 23 -0.91 1.20 8.93
N PRO A 24 0.34 1.48 8.54
CA PRO A 24 0.86 2.84 8.55
C PRO A 24 0.30 3.61 7.35
N GLY A 25 -0.10 4.86 7.56
CA GLY A 25 -0.42 5.79 6.47
C GLY A 25 -1.92 5.94 6.11
N GLY A 26 -2.85 5.51 6.96
CA GLY A 26 -4.28 5.87 6.82
C GLY A 26 -4.72 6.81 7.93
N THR A 27 -5.43 7.89 7.59
CA THR A 27 -6.06 8.81 8.58
C THR A 27 -7.32 8.22 9.23
N GLY A 28 -7.76 7.03 8.82
CA GLY A 28 -9.10 6.50 9.12
C GLY A 28 -9.10 5.22 9.94
N GLY A 29 -8.62 5.26 11.18
CA GLY A 29 -8.81 4.11 12.07
C GLY A 29 -8.14 4.27 13.43
N GLY A 30 -8.75 5.06 14.31
CA GLY A 30 -8.31 5.18 15.70
C GLY A 30 -8.55 3.90 16.53
N SER A 31 -9.35 2.95 16.03
CA SER A 31 -9.59 1.66 16.67
C SER A 31 -8.91 0.52 15.93
N LEU A 32 -8.63 -0.57 16.65
CA LEU A 32 -8.14 -1.84 16.10
C LEU A 32 -9.07 -2.37 15.00
N GLU A 33 -10.38 -2.38 15.26
CA GLU A 33 -11.41 -2.81 14.31
C GLU A 33 -11.32 -2.04 12.98
N ALA A 34 -11.12 -0.72 13.04
CA ALA A 34 -10.97 0.08 11.82
C ALA A 34 -9.68 -0.28 11.06
N GLN A 35 -8.61 -0.66 11.76
CA GLN A 35 -7.38 -1.11 11.12
C GLN A 35 -7.52 -2.49 10.48
N GLU A 36 -8.25 -3.41 11.12
CA GLU A 36 -8.58 -4.72 10.56
C GLU A 36 -9.39 -4.56 9.27
N HIS A 37 -10.44 -3.73 9.28
CA HIS A 37 -11.23 -3.45 8.08
C HIS A 37 -10.41 -2.78 6.98
N LEU A 38 -9.51 -1.86 7.32
CA LEU A 38 -8.59 -1.26 6.35
C LEU A 38 -7.63 -2.30 5.74
N ALA A 39 -7.06 -3.18 6.56
CA ALA A 39 -6.18 -4.25 6.11
C ALA A 39 -6.93 -5.23 5.19
N GLU A 40 -8.15 -5.62 5.57
CA GLU A 40 -9.01 -6.48 4.77
C GLU A 40 -9.34 -5.82 3.42
N GLY A 41 -9.75 -4.55 3.43
CA GLY A 41 -10.05 -3.80 2.21
C GLY A 41 -8.85 -3.67 1.27
N ARG A 42 -7.65 -3.42 1.83
CA ARG A 42 -6.39 -3.37 1.05
C ARG A 42 -6.04 -4.72 0.45
N SER A 43 -6.19 -5.80 1.21
CA SER A 43 -5.95 -7.16 0.73
C SER A 43 -6.89 -7.52 -0.43
N LYS A 44 -8.20 -7.32 -0.25
CA LYS A 44 -9.21 -7.55 -1.30
C LYS A 44 -8.94 -6.70 -2.54
N GLY A 45 -8.68 -5.41 -2.37
CA GLY A 45 -8.34 -4.51 -3.47
C GLY A 45 -7.10 -4.95 -4.25
N GLY A 46 -6.06 -5.41 -3.55
CA GLY A 46 -4.86 -5.98 -4.14
C GLY A 46 -5.13 -7.26 -4.95
N GLN A 47 -5.93 -8.18 -4.40
CA GLN A 47 -6.35 -9.41 -5.10
C GLN A 47 -7.16 -9.09 -6.36
N THR A 48 -8.17 -8.21 -6.27
CA THR A 48 -8.95 -7.78 -7.44
C THR A 48 -8.06 -7.13 -8.50
N ARG A 49 -7.06 -6.33 -8.08
CA ARG A 49 -6.12 -5.74 -9.03
C ARG A 49 -5.24 -6.78 -9.70
N LYS A 50 -4.79 -7.80 -8.97
CA LYS A 50 -4.03 -8.93 -9.52
C LYS A 50 -4.85 -9.72 -10.53
N GLU A 51 -6.13 -9.97 -10.25
CA GLU A 51 -7.03 -10.66 -11.19
C GLU A 51 -7.23 -9.85 -12.48
N GLN A 52 -7.37 -8.53 -12.39
CA GLN A 52 -7.58 -7.66 -13.55
C GLN A 52 -6.36 -7.53 -14.46
N LEU A 53 -5.16 -7.56 -13.90
CA LEU A 53 -3.90 -7.34 -14.64
C LEU A 53 -3.17 -8.65 -14.98
N GLY A 54 -3.59 -9.75 -14.37
CA GLY A 54 -2.79 -10.97 -14.32
C GLY A 54 -1.55 -10.84 -13.42
N SER A 55 -0.86 -11.96 -13.25
CA SER A 55 0.33 -12.03 -12.39
C SER A 55 1.47 -11.13 -12.88
N GLU A 56 1.71 -11.07 -14.18
CA GLU A 56 2.79 -10.28 -14.76
C GLU A 56 2.54 -8.78 -14.61
N GLY A 57 1.37 -8.28 -15.00
CA GLY A 57 1.03 -6.86 -14.86
C GLY A 57 1.03 -6.40 -13.40
N TYR A 58 0.62 -7.27 -12.47
CA TYR A 58 0.69 -6.99 -11.03
C TYR A 58 2.14 -6.95 -10.50
N GLN A 59 2.98 -7.89 -10.91
CA GLN A 59 4.40 -7.93 -10.53
C GLN A 59 5.14 -6.69 -11.06
N GLU A 60 4.90 -6.31 -12.31
CA GLU A 60 5.53 -5.17 -12.94
C GLU A 60 5.09 -3.84 -12.32
N MET A 61 3.82 -3.75 -11.89
CA MET A 61 3.32 -2.63 -11.10
C MET A 61 4.00 -2.55 -9.73
N GLY A 62 4.18 -3.69 -9.06
CA GLY A 62 4.92 -3.77 -7.80
C GLY A 62 6.38 -3.35 -7.95
N ARG A 63 7.03 -3.76 -9.05
CA ARG A 63 8.40 -3.36 -9.39
C ARG A 63 8.52 -1.84 -9.60
N LYS A 64 7.61 -1.24 -10.37
CA LYS A 64 7.53 0.23 -10.53
C LYS A 64 7.34 0.92 -9.17
N GLY A 65 6.45 0.40 -8.33
CA GLY A 65 6.23 0.90 -6.97
C GLY A 65 7.49 0.87 -6.11
N GLY A 66 8.23 -0.25 -6.11
CA GLY A 66 9.46 -0.43 -5.32
C GLY A 66 10.63 0.45 -5.76
N LEU A 67 10.61 0.99 -6.98
CA LEU A 67 11.59 1.96 -7.46
C LEU A 67 11.26 3.41 -7.05
N SER A 68 10.05 3.66 -6.52
CA SER A 68 9.66 5.02 -6.16
C SER A 68 10.40 5.49 -4.90
N THR A 69 10.81 6.75 -4.90
CA THR A 69 11.45 7.41 -3.76
C THR A 69 10.69 8.66 -3.38
N THR A 70 11.15 9.37 -2.34
CA THR A 70 10.56 10.65 -1.95
C THR A 70 10.65 11.70 -3.05
N ASP A 71 11.74 11.72 -3.80
CA ASP A 71 12.06 12.78 -4.77
C ASP A 71 11.77 12.39 -6.23
N GLN A 72 11.58 11.10 -6.52
CA GLN A 72 11.39 10.59 -7.87
C GLN A 72 10.33 9.50 -7.92
N SER A 73 9.50 9.53 -8.97
CA SER A 73 8.57 8.46 -9.26
C SER A 73 9.30 7.20 -9.74
N GLY A 74 8.70 6.04 -9.53
CA GLY A 74 9.28 4.78 -9.99
C GLY A 74 9.43 4.68 -11.51
N GLY A 75 8.61 5.41 -12.28
CA GLY A 75 8.75 5.47 -13.75
C GLY A 75 9.99 6.26 -14.18
N GLU A 76 10.22 7.42 -13.58
CA GLU A 76 11.42 8.23 -13.84
C GLU A 76 12.69 7.48 -13.45
N ARG A 77 12.67 6.83 -12.28
CA ARG A 77 13.81 6.04 -11.82
C ARG A 77 14.06 4.82 -12.71
N ALA A 78 13.00 4.12 -13.13
CA ALA A 78 13.13 3.01 -14.07
C ALA A 78 13.80 3.46 -15.37
N ALA A 79 13.38 4.60 -15.94
CA ALA A 79 13.99 5.15 -17.15
C ALA A 79 15.49 5.51 -16.95
N GLN A 80 15.85 6.08 -15.80
CA GLN A 80 17.25 6.42 -15.48
C GLN A 80 18.14 5.18 -15.34
N GLU A 81 17.61 4.11 -14.75
CA GLU A 81 18.34 2.84 -14.55
C GLU A 81 18.29 1.92 -15.78
N GLY A 82 17.66 2.35 -16.88
CA GLY A 82 17.49 1.53 -18.08
C GLY A 82 16.58 0.32 -17.87
N ILE A 83 15.71 0.40 -16.86
CA ILE A 83 14.73 -0.63 -16.53
C ILE A 83 13.48 -0.40 -17.39
N GLU A 84 13.22 -1.34 -18.30
CA GLU A 84 11.97 -1.33 -19.07
C GLU A 84 10.79 -1.71 -18.15
N ILE A 85 9.73 -0.89 -18.22
CA ILE A 85 8.44 -1.08 -17.55
C ILE A 85 7.36 -0.91 -18.61
N ASP A 86 6.59 -1.96 -18.88
CA ASP A 86 5.44 -1.92 -19.76
C ASP A 86 4.22 -1.35 -19.04
N GLU A 87 4.00 -0.04 -19.20
CA GLU A 87 2.85 0.64 -18.61
C GLU A 87 1.51 0.22 -19.22
N SER A 88 1.50 -0.41 -20.40
CA SER A 88 0.26 -0.88 -21.01
C SER A 88 -0.38 -1.99 -20.18
N LYS A 89 0.43 -2.79 -19.47
CA LYS A 89 -0.01 -3.86 -18.56
C LYS A 89 -0.71 -3.36 -17.30
N PHE A 90 -0.78 -2.05 -17.06
CA PHE A 90 -1.49 -1.47 -15.91
C PHE A 90 -2.91 -1.03 -16.27
N ARG A 91 -3.27 -1.05 -17.55
CA ARG A 91 -4.60 -0.65 -18.03
C ARG A 91 -5.47 -1.88 -18.19
N LYS A 92 -6.77 -1.73 -17.95
CA LYS A 92 -7.74 -2.77 -18.33
C LYS A 92 -7.87 -2.74 -19.85
N SER A 93 -7.76 -3.89 -20.50
CA SER A 93 -8.38 -4.08 -21.81
C SER A 93 -9.88 -3.86 -21.63
N GLY A 94 -10.42 -2.84 -22.30
CA GLY A 94 -11.86 -2.57 -22.35
C GLY A 94 -12.59 -3.58 -23.21
#